data_AF-A0AAU9X3X7-F1
#
_entry.id   AF-A0AAU9X3X7-F1
#
_cell.length_a   1.000
_cell.length_b   1.000
_cell.length_c   1.000
_cell.angle_alpha   90.00
_cell.angle_beta   90.00
_cell.angle_gamma   90.00
#
_symmetry.space_group_name_H-M   'P 1'
#
loop_
_entity.id
_entity.type
_entity.pdbx_description
1 polymer ?
#
loop_
_entity_poly.entity_id
_entity_poly.type
_entity_poly.pdbx_seq_one_letter_code
_entity_poly.pdbx_strand_id
1 'polypeptide(L)'
;MNEARRKFYSDFIVESNSNQRNLFSATKRLLNQGHEATFPPTSDKLVLANEMGSFFVERIDAIHVKLDRLADCLHDSHFDYVKTLPTRTLDSFIPLTESAVSKLIGCSPKKSCMFDPISTSMVISCADVLLPVITKMINLSL
;
A
#
# COMPACT_ATOMS: atom_id res chain seq x y z
N MET A 1 0.45 38.40 -8.57
CA MET A 1 0.68 37.49 -9.72
C MET A 1 0.31 38.25 -10.98
N ASN A 2 1.20 38.35 -11.97
CA ASN A 2 0.94 39.10 -13.20
C ASN A 2 0.08 38.29 -14.19
N GLU A 3 -0.62 39.00 -15.08
CA GLU A 3 -1.63 38.43 -15.97
C GLU A 3 -1.09 37.32 -16.88
N ALA A 4 0.12 37.51 -17.41
CA ALA A 4 0.82 36.51 -18.21
C ALA A 4 1.05 35.20 -17.43
N ARG A 5 1.45 35.28 -16.16
CA ARG A 5 1.69 34.09 -15.32
C ARG A 5 0.39 33.39 -14.97
N ARG A 6 -0.69 34.14 -14.72
CA ARG A 6 -2.02 33.57 -14.47
C ARG A 6 -2.49 32.75 -15.68
N LYS A 7 -2.41 33.34 -16.89
CA LYS A 7 -2.80 32.67 -18.12
C LYS A 7 -1.99 31.40 -18.38
N PHE A 8 -0.66 31.49 -18.26
CA PHE A 8 0.23 30.33 -18.42
C PHE A 8 -0.14 29.14 -17.52
N TYR A 9 -0.37 29.36 -16.22
CA TYR A 9 -0.71 28.26 -15.31
C TYR A 9 -2.12 27.73 -15.52
N SER A 10 -3.08 28.57 -15.92
CA SER A 10 -4.42 28.10 -16.31
C SER A 10 -4.36 27.14 -17.50
N ASP A 11 -3.65 27.54 -18.55
CA ASP A 11 -3.51 26.72 -19.76
C ASP A 11 -2.74 25.42 -19.45
N PHE A 12 -1.65 25.52 -18.69
CA PHE A 12 -0.84 24.36 -18.27
C PHE A 12 -1.61 23.33 -17.45
N ILE A 13 -2.52 23.76 -16.56
CA ILE A 13 -3.35 22.87 -15.74
C ILE A 13 -4.37 22.13 -16.61
N VAL A 14 -5.00 22.84 -17.57
CA VAL A 14 -5.97 22.24 -18.50
C VAL A 14 -5.30 21.20 -19.39
N GLU A 15 -4.13 21.52 -19.95
CA GLU A 15 -3.34 20.61 -20.79
C GLU A 15 -2.80 19.41 -20.00
N SER A 16 -2.49 19.59 -18.71
CA SER A 16 -1.93 18.54 -17.85
C SER A 16 -2.95 17.74 -17.03
N ASN A 17 -4.25 17.89 -17.28
CA ASN A 17 -5.35 17.21 -16.58
C ASN A 17 -5.09 15.71 -16.33
N SER A 18 -4.61 14.99 -17.36
CA SER A 18 -4.36 13.55 -17.29
C SER A 18 -3.00 13.17 -16.69
N ASN A 19 -2.13 14.15 -16.38
CA ASN A 19 -0.78 13.92 -15.86
C ASN A 19 -0.63 14.48 -14.44
N GLN A 20 -0.91 13.63 -13.45
CA GLN A 20 -0.82 13.97 -12.03
C GLN A 20 0.54 14.53 -11.61
N ARG A 21 1.64 14.08 -12.24
CA ARG A 21 3.00 14.58 -11.94
C ARG A 21 3.15 16.06 -12.33
N ASN A 22 2.58 16.44 -13.47
CA ASN A 22 2.61 17.81 -13.97
C ASN A 22 1.71 18.72 -13.13
N LEU A 23 0.52 18.24 -12.73
CA LEU A 23 -0.37 19.00 -11.84
C LEU A 23 0.31 19.28 -10.50
N PHE A 24 0.94 18.27 -9.89
CA PHE A 24 1.65 18.44 -8.63
C PHE A 24 2.87 19.36 -8.74
N SER A 25 3.58 19.33 -9.87
CA SER A 25 4.71 20.25 -10.11
C SER A 25 4.25 21.70 -10.32
N ALA A 26 3.11 21.94 -10.97
CA ALA A 26 2.49 23.26 -11.05
C ALA A 26 2.15 23.80 -9.66
N THR A 27 1.52 22.98 -8.81
CA THR A 27 1.21 23.36 -7.43
C THR A 27 2.48 23.75 -6.66
N LYS A 28 3.55 22.96 -6.75
CA LYS A 28 4.83 23.28 -6.09
C LYS A 28 5.42 24.61 -6.57
N ARG A 29 5.44 24.85 -7.88
CA ARG A 29 5.95 26.10 -8.48
C ARG A 29 5.09 27.32 -8.14
N LEU A 30 3.77 27.14 -7.99
CA LEU A 30 2.84 28.20 -7.59
C LEU A 30 2.97 28.56 -6.11
N LEU A 31 3.16 27.55 -5.25
CA LEU A 31 3.37 27.72 -3.81
C LEU A 31 4.80 28.13 -3.45
N ASN A 32 5.65 28.35 -4.46
CA ASN A 32 7.07 28.63 -4.29
C ASN A 32 7.78 27.60 -3.38
N GLN A 33 7.27 26.36 -3.39
CA GLN A 33 7.91 25.20 -2.77
C GLN A 33 9.06 24.81 -3.69
N GLY A 34 10.18 25.51 -3.53
CA GLY A 34 11.42 25.20 -4.23
C GLY A 34 11.70 23.72 -4.11
N HIS A 35 11.95 23.07 -5.26
CA HIS A 35 12.48 21.72 -5.24
C HIS A 35 13.96 21.83 -4.90
N GLU A 36 14.26 21.91 -3.62
CA GLU A 36 15.51 21.39 -3.13
C GLU A 36 15.18 20.22 -2.21
N ALA A 37 15.31 19.01 -2.75
CA ALA A 37 15.86 17.97 -1.91
C ALA A 37 17.34 18.35 -1.71
N THR A 38 17.59 19.39 -0.91
CA THR A 38 18.94 19.73 -0.50
C THR A 38 19.33 18.61 0.43
N PHE A 39 20.21 17.74 -0.08
CA PHE A 39 21.11 17.02 0.82
C PHE A 39 21.68 18.05 1.81
N PRO A 40 21.96 17.64 3.06
CA PRO A 40 22.67 18.53 3.98
C PRO A 40 23.85 19.14 3.23
N PRO A 41 24.05 20.46 3.24
CA PRO A 41 25.16 21.07 2.52
C PRO A 41 26.45 20.47 3.07
N THR A 42 26.98 19.49 2.34
CA THR A 42 28.10 18.65 2.78
C THR A 42 29.24 18.88 1.82
N SER A 43 30.29 19.50 2.35
CA SER A 43 31.51 19.78 1.60
C SER A 43 32.31 18.50 1.28
N ASP A 44 32.03 17.40 2.00
CA ASP A 44 32.73 16.12 1.86
C ASP A 44 31.75 14.95 1.68
N LYS A 45 31.87 14.28 0.53
CA LYS A 45 31.05 13.12 0.15
C LYS A 45 31.35 11.88 1.00
N LEU A 46 32.58 11.73 1.49
CA LEU A 46 32.96 10.59 2.34
C LEU A 46 32.31 10.73 3.71
N VAL A 47 32.28 11.94 4.27
CA VAL A 47 31.58 12.22 5.53
C VAL A 47 30.10 11.89 5.40
N LEU A 48 29.43 12.36 4.34
CA LEU A 48 28.01 12.05 4.10
C LEU A 48 27.76 10.54 3.97
N ALA A 49 28.61 9.82 3.24
CA ALA A 49 28.47 8.37 3.06
C ALA A 49 28.64 7.62 4.40
N ASN A 50 29.61 8.05 5.23
CA ASN A 50 29.83 7.48 6.55
C ASN A 50 28.66 7.80 7.51
N GLU A 51 28.15 9.03 7.51
CA GLU A 51 26.98 9.43 8.30
C GLU A 51 25.74 8.62 7.90
N MET A 52 25.53 8.42 6.61
CA MET A 52 24.45 7.58 6.09
C MET A 52 24.62 6.13 6.55
N GLY A 53 25.84 5.59 6.48
CA GLY A 53 26.16 4.24 6.98
C GLY A 53 25.87 4.10 8.49
N SER A 54 26.40 5.00 9.30
CA SER A 54 26.19 5.03 10.75
C SER A 54 24.71 5.14 11.12
N PHE A 55 23.94 5.98 10.40
CA PHE A 55 22.51 6.09 10.61
C PHE A 55 21.78 4.75 10.46
N PHE A 56 22.10 3.96 9.43
CA PHE A 56 21.45 2.66 9.25
C PHE A 56 21.89 1.63 10.28
N VAL A 57 23.17 1.63 10.65
CA VAL A 57 23.68 0.76 11.74
C VAL A 57 22.94 1.06 13.04
N GLU A 58 22.87 2.33 13.46
CA GLU A 58 22.14 2.75 14.66
C GLU A 58 20.65 2.37 14.60
N ARG A 59 20.02 2.46 13.43
CA ARG A 59 18.60 2.09 13.26
C ARG A 59 18.39 0.60 13.41
N ILE A 60 19.27 -0.22 12.85
CA ILE A 60 19.21 -1.68 12.99
C ILE A 60 19.39 -2.05 14.46
N ASP A 61 20.39 -1.50 15.14
CA ASP A 61 20.64 -1.77 16.56
C ASP A 61 19.46 -1.33 17.43
N ALA A 62 18.88 -0.16 17.17
CA ALA A 62 17.69 0.30 17.87
C ALA A 62 16.46 -0.60 17.67
N ILE A 63 16.33 -1.24 16.50
CA ILE A 63 15.27 -2.22 16.25
C ILE A 63 15.54 -3.51 17.03
N HIS A 64 16.77 -4.04 17.02
CA HIS A 64 17.12 -5.22 17.80
C HIS A 64 16.88 -5.01 19.30
N VAL A 65 17.36 -3.90 19.88
CA VAL A 65 17.12 -3.57 21.30
C VAL A 65 15.63 -3.50 21.64
N LYS A 66 14.80 -2.98 20.73
CA LYS A 66 13.34 -2.96 20.93
C LYS A 66 12.73 -4.35 20.88
N LEU A 67 13.16 -5.19 19.96
CA LEU A 67 12.68 -6.57 19.83
C LEU A 67 13.10 -7.41 21.04
N ASP A 68 14.35 -7.30 21.49
CA ASP A 68 14.85 -8.02 22.67
C ASP A 68 14.08 -7.61 23.93
N ARG A 69 13.84 -6.31 24.14
CA ARG A 69 12.99 -5.83 25.24
C ARG A 69 11.56 -6.38 25.17
N LEU A 70 10.98 -6.48 23.98
CA LEU A 70 9.66 -7.08 23.81
C LEU A 70 9.68 -8.58 24.14
N ALA A 71 10.73 -9.29 23.74
CA ALA A 71 10.92 -10.70 24.07
C ALA A 71 11.08 -10.91 25.58
N ASP A 72 11.84 -10.05 26.26
CA ASP A 72 12.01 -10.09 27.71
C ASP A 72 10.68 -9.84 28.45
N CYS A 73 9.88 -8.86 28.00
CA CYS A 73 8.53 -8.64 28.56
C CYS A 73 7.58 -9.84 28.38
N LEU A 74 7.74 -10.59 27.29
CA LEU A 74 6.98 -11.82 27.04
C LEU A 74 7.48 -12.99 27.89
N HIS A 75 8.72 -12.94 28.39
CA HIS A 75 9.29 -14.02 29.20
C HIS A 75 8.98 -13.86 30.70
N ASP A 76 8.87 -12.62 31.20
CA ASP A 76 8.54 -12.30 32.61
C ASP A 76 7.03 -12.40 32.92
N SER A 77 6.18 -12.41 31.89
CA SER A 77 4.79 -12.82 32.02
C SER A 77 4.69 -14.33 32.04
N HIS A 78 4.90 -14.91 33.23
CA HIS A 78 4.55 -16.27 33.65
C HIS A 78 3.82 -17.09 32.56
N PHE A 79 4.58 -17.96 31.89
CA PHE A 79 4.11 -18.92 30.88
C PHE A 79 3.17 -20.01 31.45
N ASP A 80 2.53 -19.77 32.59
CA ASP A 80 1.44 -20.60 33.12
C ASP A 80 0.07 -20.24 32.52
N TYR A 81 -0.05 -19.08 31.84
CA TYR A 81 -1.31 -18.69 31.19
C TYR A 81 -1.54 -19.38 29.83
N VAL A 82 -0.48 -19.89 29.18
CA VAL A 82 -0.58 -20.50 27.84
C VAL A 82 -1.24 -21.89 27.88
N LYS A 83 -1.37 -22.52 29.06
CA LYS A 83 -2.04 -23.82 29.19
C LYS A 83 -3.57 -23.75 29.19
N THR A 84 -4.18 -22.57 29.27
CA THR A 84 -5.65 -22.43 29.42
C THR A 84 -6.32 -21.56 28.36
N LEU A 85 -5.58 -20.92 27.45
CA LEU A 85 -6.22 -20.27 26.32
C LEU A 85 -6.62 -21.35 25.31
N PRO A 86 -7.92 -21.51 24.97
CA PRO A 86 -8.32 -22.45 23.95
C PRO A 86 -7.56 -22.08 22.68
N THR A 87 -6.75 -23.03 22.18
CA THR A 87 -6.11 -22.91 20.87
C THR A 87 -7.22 -22.62 19.88
N ARG A 88 -7.29 -21.38 19.37
CA ARG A 88 -8.29 -21.01 18.39
C ARG A 88 -7.89 -21.67 17.08
N THR A 89 -8.43 -22.86 16.84
CA THR A 89 -8.27 -23.61 15.61
C THR A 89 -9.31 -23.12 14.60
N LEU A 90 -8.93 -23.07 13.32
CA LEU A 90 -9.86 -22.83 12.23
C LEU A 90 -10.57 -24.15 11.93
N ASP A 91 -11.61 -24.46 12.70
CA ASP A 91 -12.27 -25.77 12.67
C ASP A 91 -13.27 -25.92 11.53
N SER A 92 -13.82 -24.81 11.04
CA SER A 92 -14.88 -24.83 10.04
C SER A 92 -14.95 -23.53 9.25
N PHE A 93 -15.33 -23.66 7.98
CA PHE A 93 -15.66 -22.52 7.12
C PHE A 93 -17.15 -22.50 6.80
N ILE A 94 -17.69 -21.30 6.62
CA ILE A 94 -19.08 -21.10 6.21
C ILE A 94 -19.08 -20.87 4.69
N PRO A 95 -19.76 -21.73 3.90
CA PRO A 95 -19.89 -21.53 2.47
C PRO A 95 -20.53 -20.19 2.13
N LEU A 96 -20.01 -19.54 1.09
CA LEU A 96 -20.54 -18.30 0.56
C LEU A 96 -21.76 -18.56 -0.33
N THR A 97 -22.73 -17.65 -0.25
CA THR A 97 -23.87 -17.60 -1.18
C THR A 97 -23.49 -16.85 -2.45
N GLU A 98 -24.19 -17.12 -3.56
CA GLU A 98 -23.99 -16.38 -4.81
C GLU A 98 -24.19 -14.87 -4.65
N SER A 99 -25.14 -14.44 -3.80
CA SER A 99 -25.33 -13.01 -3.51
C SER A 99 -24.10 -12.38 -2.85
N ALA A 100 -23.46 -13.10 -1.91
CA ALA A 100 -22.24 -12.63 -1.27
C ALA A 100 -21.08 -12.54 -2.26
N VAL A 101 -20.94 -13.55 -3.15
CA VAL A 101 -19.91 -13.56 -4.20
C VAL A 101 -20.14 -12.47 -5.24
N SER A 102 -21.40 -12.21 -5.63
CA SER A 102 -21.75 -11.12 -6.54
C SER A 102 -21.37 -9.76 -5.97
N LYS A 103 -21.65 -9.51 -4.68
CA LYS A 103 -21.18 -8.30 -3.98
C LYS A 103 -19.66 -8.22 -3.96
N LEU A 104 -18.96 -9.33 -3.69
CA LEU A 104 -17.50 -9.39 -3.68
C LEU A 104 -16.91 -8.99 -5.04
N ILE A 105 -17.45 -9.54 -6.13
CA ILE A 105 -17.04 -9.20 -7.50
C ILE A 105 -17.31 -7.71 -7.78
N GLY A 106 -18.47 -7.19 -7.38
CA GLY A 106 -18.85 -5.78 -7.58
C GLY A 106 -17.99 -4.78 -6.81
N CYS A 107 -17.54 -5.13 -5.60
CA CYS A 107 -16.67 -4.30 -4.77
C CYS A 107 -15.17 -4.42 -5.12
N SER A 108 -14.78 -5.42 -5.92
CA SER A 108 -13.39 -5.67 -6.25
C SER A 108 -12.84 -4.64 -7.25
N PRO A 109 -11.57 -4.22 -7.11
CA PRO A 109 -10.93 -3.36 -8.11
C PRO A 109 -10.95 -4.02 -9.49
N LYS A 110 -11.34 -3.27 -10.52
CA LYS A 110 -11.38 -3.72 -11.91
C LYS A 110 -9.99 -3.70 -12.55
N LYS A 111 -9.04 -4.38 -11.92
CA LYS A 111 -7.65 -4.47 -12.36
C LYS A 111 -7.40 -5.84 -12.94
N SER A 112 -6.70 -5.90 -14.06
CA SER A 112 -6.23 -7.17 -14.61
C SER A 112 -4.76 -7.06 -15.00
N CYS A 113 -4.08 -8.20 -14.99
CA CYS A 113 -2.69 -8.34 -15.41
C CYS A 113 -2.56 -9.31 -16.59
N MET A 114 -1.37 -9.34 -17.21
CA MET A 114 -1.13 -10.20 -18.39
C MET A 114 -1.21 -11.70 -18.10
N PHE A 115 -1.12 -12.11 -16.82
CA PHE A 115 -1.21 -13.50 -16.40
C PHE A 115 -2.63 -13.92 -15.98
N ASP A 116 -3.59 -13.00 -15.99
CA ASP A 116 -4.96 -13.35 -15.66
C ASP A 116 -5.58 -14.18 -16.80
N PRO A 117 -6.21 -15.32 -16.49
CA PRO A 117 -6.86 -16.15 -17.52
C PRO A 117 -8.04 -15.44 -18.19
N ILE A 118 -8.65 -14.48 -17.50
CA ILE A 118 -9.75 -13.65 -17.99
C ILE A 118 -9.67 -12.27 -17.33
N SER A 119 -9.96 -11.20 -18.08
CA SER A 119 -9.99 -9.86 -17.52
C SER A 119 -11.17 -9.68 -16.57
N THR A 120 -10.99 -8.89 -15.51
CA THR A 120 -12.02 -8.59 -14.52
C THR A 120 -13.22 -7.91 -15.15
N SER A 121 -13.01 -7.10 -16.20
CA SER A 121 -14.12 -6.53 -16.97
C SER A 121 -14.99 -7.60 -17.64
N MET A 122 -14.37 -8.64 -18.22
CA MET A 122 -15.12 -9.76 -18.81
C MET A 122 -15.82 -10.60 -17.76
N VAL A 123 -15.19 -10.86 -16.61
CA VAL A 123 -15.83 -11.56 -15.48
C VAL A 123 -17.09 -10.81 -15.03
N ILE A 124 -17.04 -9.48 -14.95
CA ILE A 124 -18.20 -8.66 -14.59
C ILE A 124 -19.29 -8.71 -15.67
N SER A 125 -18.90 -8.64 -16.96
CA SER A 125 -19.85 -8.70 -18.07
C SER A 125 -20.56 -10.05 -18.20
N CYS A 126 -19.92 -11.13 -17.78
CA CYS A 126 -20.46 -12.49 -17.80
C CYS A 126 -20.84 -13.00 -16.41
N ALA A 127 -21.07 -12.10 -15.45
CA ALA A 127 -21.32 -12.47 -14.06
C ALA A 127 -22.58 -13.33 -13.90
N ASP A 128 -23.60 -13.11 -14.72
CA ASP A 128 -24.83 -13.91 -14.76
C ASP A 128 -24.57 -15.40 -15.03
N VAL A 129 -23.60 -15.71 -15.89
CA VAL A 129 -23.21 -17.10 -16.23
C VAL A 129 -22.13 -17.63 -15.28
N LEU A 130 -21.16 -16.78 -14.92
CA LEU A 130 -19.98 -17.21 -14.17
C LEU A 130 -20.22 -17.29 -12.65
N LEU A 131 -21.21 -16.58 -12.11
CA LEU A 131 -21.43 -16.49 -10.67
C LEU A 131 -21.61 -17.85 -9.98
N PRO A 132 -22.41 -18.81 -10.51
CA PRO A 132 -22.54 -20.13 -9.89
C PRO A 132 -21.22 -20.90 -9.87
N VAL A 133 -20.44 -20.79 -10.96
CA VAL A 133 -19.16 -21.50 -11.11
C VAL A 133 -18.11 -20.92 -10.16
N ILE A 134 -17.99 -19.59 -10.10
CA ILE A 134 -17.06 -18.90 -9.20
C ILE A 134 -17.43 -19.19 -7.74
N THR A 135 -18.72 -19.14 -7.39
CA THR A 135 -19.20 -19.44 -6.04
C THR A 135 -18.85 -20.87 -5.64
N LYS A 136 -19.06 -21.83 -6.54
CA LYS A 136 -18.67 -23.23 -6.31
C LYS A 136 -17.16 -23.38 -6.14
N MET A 137 -16.35 -22.73 -6.98
CA MET A 137 -14.89 -22.75 -6.86
C MET A 137 -14.40 -22.24 -5.51
N ILE A 138 -14.95 -21.10 -5.06
CA ILE A 138 -14.59 -20.53 -3.76
C ILE A 138 -14.95 -21.50 -2.64
N ASN A 139 -16.17 -22.02 -2.63
CA ASN A 139 -16.64 -22.92 -1.57
C ASN A 139 -15.91 -24.26 -1.53
N LEU A 140 -15.36 -24.73 -2.66
CA LEU A 140 -14.50 -25.92 -2.72
C LEU A 140 -13.07 -25.66 -2.20
N SER A 141 -12.69 -24.39 -2.06
CA SER A 141 -11.37 -23.96 -1.61
C SER A 141 -11.36 -23.45 -0.16
N LEU A 142 -12.51 -23.52 0.52
CA LEU A 142 -12.67 -23.27 1.95
C LEU A 142 -12.28 -24.54 2.72
#